data_AF-N1UCE7-F1
#
_entry.id   AF-N1UCE7-F1
#
_cell.length_a   1.000
_cell.length_b   1.000
_cell.length_c   1.000
_cell.angle_alpha   90.00
_cell.angle_beta   90.00
_cell.angle_gamma   90.00
#
_symmetry.space_group_name_H-M   'P 1'
#
loop_
_entity.id
_entity.type
_entity.pdbx_description
1 polymer ?
#
loop_
_entity_poly.entity_id
_entity_poly.type
_entity_poly.pdbx_seq_one_letter_code
_entity_poly.pdbx_strand_id
1 'polypeptide(L)'
;MDSGTLTPLLKRLEDSELVVRKRSEEDERSVRIFLSSKGKKLKEKAVNVPTKLLEILEIDKRSLTGLKNDLDRLLLILSEKTE
;
A
#
# COMPACT_ATOMS: atom_id res chain seq x y z
N MET A 1 -9.70 5.50 3.93
CA MET A 1 -9.27 6.24 2.73
C MET A 1 -10.46 6.39 1.83
N ASP A 2 -10.81 7.62 1.48
CA ASP A 2 -12.04 7.89 0.75
C ASP A 2 -11.83 7.78 -0.77
N SER A 3 -12.91 7.48 -1.50
CA SER A 3 -12.92 7.31 -2.97
C SER A 3 -12.31 8.51 -3.72
N GLY A 4 -12.45 9.73 -3.16
CA GLY A 4 -11.88 10.96 -3.71
C GLY A 4 -10.34 10.97 -3.74
N THR A 5 -9.67 10.27 -2.83
CA THR A 5 -8.20 10.20 -2.78
C THR A 5 -7.63 9.05 -3.61
N LEU A 6 -8.41 7.98 -3.80
CA LEU A 6 -7.98 6.80 -4.54
C LEU A 6 -8.04 7.01 -6.06
N THR A 7 -9.05 7.74 -6.55
CA THR A 7 -9.25 7.93 -7.99
C THR A 7 -8.05 8.57 -8.70
N PRO A 8 -7.47 9.69 -8.20
CA PRO A 8 -6.29 10.29 -8.83
C PRO A 8 -5.05 9.40 -8.73
N LEU A 9 -4.87 8.70 -7.60
CA LEU A 9 -3.74 7.80 -7.40
C LEU A 9 -3.77 6.62 -8.37
N LEU A 10 -4.92 5.94 -8.47
CA LEU A 10 -5.10 4.78 -9.33
C LEU A 10 -4.96 5.15 -10.82
N LYS A 11 -5.43 6.34 -11.22
CA LYS A 11 -5.21 6.84 -12.58
C LYS A 11 -3.72 7.00 -12.89
N ARG A 12 -2.93 7.64 -12.00
CA ARG A 12 -1.48 7.77 -12.18
C ARG A 12 -0.75 6.43 -12.26
N LEU A 13 -1.17 5.44 -11.47
CA LEU A 13 -0.58 4.10 -11.48
C LEU A 13 -0.91 3.34 -12.77
N GLU A 14 -2.11 3.55 -13.33
CA GLU A 14 -2.51 3.01 -14.64
C GLU A 14 -1.75 3.68 -15.78
N ASP A 15 -1.61 5.01 -15.77
CA ASP A 15 -0.81 5.78 -16.73
C ASP A 15 0.68 5.35 -16.71
N SER A 16 1.17 4.92 -15.55
CA SER A 16 2.53 4.37 -15.38
C SER A 16 2.65 2.90 -15.80
N GLU A 17 1.55 2.30 -16.28
CA GLU A 17 1.40 0.88 -16.65
C GLU A 17 1.69 -0.09 -15.51
N LEU A 18 1.51 0.31 -14.25
CA LEU A 18 1.76 -0.54 -13.08
C LEU A 18 0.52 -1.33 -12.66
N VAL A 19 -0.67 -0.77 -12.90
CA VAL A 19 -1.96 -1.40 -12.62
C VAL A 19 -2.86 -1.36 -13.86
N VAL A 20 -3.87 -2.23 -13.86
CA VAL A 20 -4.95 -2.28 -14.86
C VAL A 20 -6.27 -2.14 -14.12
N ARG A 21 -7.14 -1.24 -14.59
CA ARG A 21 -8.47 -1.04 -14.03
C ARG A 21 -9.50 -1.69 -14.95
N LYS A 22 -10.42 -2.48 -14.37
CA LYS A 22 -11.54 -3.06 -15.10
C LYS A 22 -12.82 -2.83 -14.31
N ARG A 23 -13.92 -2.52 -15.00
CA ARG A 23 -15.23 -2.55 -14.36
C ARG A 23 -15.58 -3.99 -14.00
N SER A 24 -16.26 -4.15 -12.88
CA SER A 24 -16.70 -5.47 -12.42
C SER A 24 -17.91 -5.90 -13.23
N GLU A 25 -17.86 -7.10 -13.83
CA GLU A 25 -18.99 -7.69 -14.56
C GLU A 25 -20.17 -8.02 -13.63
N GLU A 26 -19.89 -8.21 -12.33
CA GLU A 26 -20.90 -8.47 -11.30
C GLU A 26 -21.61 -7.19 -10.82
N ASP A 27 -20.95 -6.02 -10.94
CA ASP A 27 -21.50 -4.71 -10.56
C ASP A 27 -20.73 -3.60 -11.28
N GLU A 28 -21.36 -3.01 -12.29
CA GLU A 28 -20.77 -1.94 -13.12
C GLU A 28 -20.41 -0.66 -12.35
N ARG A 29 -20.90 -0.49 -11.11
CA ARG A 29 -20.52 0.63 -10.24
C ARG A 29 -19.14 0.42 -9.60
N SER A 30 -18.66 -0.81 -9.60
CA SER A 30 -17.42 -1.23 -8.94
C SER A 30 -16.28 -1.38 -9.95
N VAL A 31 -15.08 -0.94 -9.55
CA VAL A 31 -13.85 -1.07 -10.36
C VAL A 31 -12.87 -2.00 -9.66
N ARG A 32 -12.47 -3.07 -10.35
CA ARG A 32 -11.43 -4.00 -9.91
C ARG A 32 -10.06 -3.53 -10.41
N ILE A 33 -9.07 -3.64 -9.53
CA ILE A 33 -7.68 -3.22 -9.79
C ILE A 33 -6.80 -4.46 -9.85
N PHE A 34 -5.98 -4.58 -10.89
CA PHE A 34 -5.06 -5.70 -11.09
C PHE A 34 -3.63 -5.18 -11.27
N LEU A 35 -2.63 -5.92 -10.81
CA LEU A 35 -1.23 -5.62 -11.15
C LEU A 35 -0.96 -6.00 -12.61
N SER A 36 -0.31 -5.11 -13.35
CA SER A 36 0.25 -5.43 -14.66
C SER A 36 1.50 -6.30 -14.54
N SER A 37 2.00 -6.84 -15.65
CA SER A 37 3.30 -7.51 -15.69
C SER A 37 4.45 -6.60 -15.24
N LYS A 38 4.41 -5.31 -15.61
CA LYS A 38 5.38 -4.29 -15.19
C LYS A 38 5.25 -4.01 -13.68
N GLY A 39 4.03 -3.92 -13.17
CA GLY A 39 3.74 -3.75 -11.75
C GLY A 39 4.25 -4.92 -10.89
N LYS A 40 4.07 -6.16 -11.36
CA LYS A 40 4.63 -7.34 -10.68
C LYS A 40 6.16 -7.30 -10.62
N LYS A 41 6.82 -6.95 -11.73
CA LYS A 41 8.29 -6.81 -11.79
C LYS A 41 8.84 -5.69 -10.92
N LEU A 42 8.04 -4.65 -10.63
CA LEU A 42 8.46 -3.56 -9.75
C LEU A 42 8.81 -4.05 -8.34
N LYS A 43 8.17 -5.14 -7.87
CA LYS A 43 8.47 -5.75 -6.57
C LYS A 43 9.95 -6.10 -6.44
N GLU A 44 10.56 -6.67 -7.48
CA GLU A 44 11.97 -7.06 -7.48
C GLU A 44 12.90 -5.85 -7.29
N LYS A 45 12.57 -4.72 -7.92
CA LYS A 45 13.32 -3.46 -7.77
C LYS A 45 13.16 -2.86 -6.38
N ALA A 46 12.03 -3.09 -5.72
CA ALA A 46 11.70 -2.50 -4.43
C ALA A 46 12.20 -3.32 -3.22
N VAL A 47 12.70 -4.54 -3.42
CA VAL A 47 13.16 -5.44 -2.33
C VAL A 47 14.18 -4.77 -1.40
N ASN A 48 15.03 -3.90 -1.93
CA ASN A 48 16.11 -3.26 -1.16
C ASN A 48 15.66 -2.01 -0.40
N VAL A 49 14.43 -1.52 -0.61
CA VAL A 49 13.94 -0.28 0.03
C VAL A 49 13.91 -0.41 1.56
N PRO A 50 13.35 -1.49 2.17
CA PRO A 50 13.35 -1.63 3.62
C PRO A 50 14.75 -1.67 4.24
N THR A 51 15.69 -2.37 3.60
CA THR A 51 17.07 -2.46 4.08
C THR A 51 17.76 -1.10 4.08
N LYS A 52 17.63 -0.35 2.98
CA LYS A 52 18.20 1.01 2.90
C LYS A 52 17.58 1.96 3.92
N LEU A 53 16.29 1.83 4.20
CA LEU A 53 15.64 2.62 5.25
C LEU A 53 16.20 2.31 6.63
N LEU A 54 16.46 1.04 6.95
CA LEU A 54 17.10 0.65 8.22
C LEU A 54 18.50 1.24 8.36
N GLU A 55 19.30 1.22 7.29
CA GLU A 55 20.64 1.81 7.27
C GLU A 55 20.60 3.31 7.55
N ILE A 56 19.66 4.05 6.96
CA ILE A 56 19.53 5.51 7.14
C ILE A 56 19.04 5.87 8.54
N LEU A 57 18.15 5.07 9.11
CA LEU A 57 17.53 5.35 10.41
C LEU A 57 18.43 4.96 11.59
N GLU A 58 19.54 4.25 11.34
CA GLU A 58 20.48 3.76 12.36
C GLU A 58 19.78 3.03 13.53
N ILE A 59 18.64 2.40 13.24
CA ILE A 59 17.83 1.68 14.21
C ILE A 59 17.96 0.18 13.99
N ASP A 60 18.08 -0.57 15.08
CA ASP A 60 18.08 -2.01 14.99
C ASP A 60 16.66 -2.55 14.67
N LYS A 61 16.63 -3.69 14.00
CA LYS A 61 15.37 -4.31 13.55
C LYS A 61 14.41 -4.64 14.70
N ARG A 62 14.92 -4.97 15.89
CA ARG A 62 14.09 -5.36 17.04
C ARG A 62 13.37 -4.13 17.58
N SER A 63 14.06 -3.02 17.76
CA SER A 63 13.46 -1.75 18.21
C SER A 63 12.40 -1.25 17.23
N LEU A 64 12.67 -1.29 15.92
CA LEU A 64 11.68 -0.90 14.91
C LEU A 64 10.44 -1.80 14.91
N THR A 65 10.64 -3.11 15.08
CA THR A 65 9.53 -4.07 15.17
C THR A 65 8.69 -3.84 16.42
N GLY A 66 9.32 -3.53 17.56
CA GLY A 66 8.62 -3.17 18.79
C GLY A 66 7.72 -1.95 18.60
N LEU A 67 8.29 -0.85 18.08
CA LEU A 67 7.54 0.38 17.80
C LEU A 67 6.37 0.12 16.84
N LYS A 68 6.58 -0.66 15.77
CA LYS A 68 5.51 -1.02 14.84
C LYS A 68 4.35 -1.71 15.57
N ASN A 69 4.66 -2.70 16.42
CA ASN A 69 3.62 -3.44 17.14
C ASN A 69 2.83 -2.54 18.09
N ASP A 70 3.48 -1.59 18.75
CA ASP A 70 2.82 -0.63 19.64
C ASP A 70 1.89 0.30 18.85
N LEU A 71 2.33 0.77 17.68
CA LEU A 71 1.51 1.58 16.77
C LEU A 71 0.34 0.79 16.18
N ASP A 72 0.54 -0.47 15.78
CA ASP A 72 -0.52 -1.34 15.27
C ASP A 72 -1.59 -1.57 16.35
N ARG A 73 -1.18 -1.76 17.61
CA ARG A 73 -2.10 -1.87 18.75
C ARG A 73 -2.88 -0.57 18.97
N LEU A 74 -2.22 0.58 18.90
CA LEU A 74 -2.89 1.88 19.04
C LEU A 74 -3.91 2.09 17.92
N LEU A 75 -3.56 1.74 16.68
CA LEU A 75 -4.42 1.88 15.52
C LEU A 75 -5.68 1.03 15.67
N LEU A 76 -5.57 -0.19 16.20
CA LEU A 76 -6.71 -1.07 16.49
C LEU A 76 -7.67 -0.43 17.52
N ILE A 77 -7.13 0.06 18.64
CA ILE A 77 -7.92 0.72 19.69
C ILE A 77 -8.64 1.95 19.13
N LEU A 78 -7.98 2.74 18.28
CA LEU A 78 -8.58 3.92 17.68
C LEU A 78 -9.64 3.55 16.65
N SER A 79 -9.44 2.51 15.84
CA SER A 79 -10.47 2.06 14.89
C SER A 79 -11.73 1.53 15.58
N GLU A 80 -11.58 0.84 16.73
CA GLU A 80 -12.71 0.33 17.52
C GLU A 80 -13.46 1.41 18.30
N LYS A 81 -12.81 2.55 18.60
CA LYS A 81 -13.43 3.68 19.31
C LYS A 81 -14.07 4.73 18.39
N THR A 82 -13.97 4.55 17.07
CA THR A 82 -14.51 5.50 16.08
C THR A 82 -15.87 5.04 15.51
N GLU A 83 -16.44 3.95 16.04
CA GLU A 83 -17.86 3.56 15.88
C GLU A 83 -18.69 4.01 17.09
#